data_AF-A0AAV6J1Z0-F1
#
_entry.id   AF-A0AAV6J1Z0-F1
#
_cell.length_a   1.000
_cell.length_b   1.000
_cell.length_c   1.000
_cell.angle_alpha   90.00
_cell.angle_beta   90.00
_cell.angle_gamma   90.00
#
_symmetry.space_group_name_H-M   'P 1'
#
loop_
_entity.id
_entity.type
_entity.pdbx_description
1 polymer ?
#
loop_
_entity_poly.entity_id
_entity_poly.type
_entity_poly.pdbx_seq_one_letter_code
_entity_poly.pdbx_strand_id
1 'polypeptide(L)'
;MGRWDHEYIDVVNYKASGGSERLIIDIDFRSHFEIARAVESYERLLSSLPVVYVGSTKKLKKFLQVMVEAARSSLKQNSMPLPPWRSLAYLQAKWHSSYERQLNPDKLKRTTSEHKQCIGHLKRLQSLVQSEAEVDRLLKPINSENNRRLKFEGRKHSPIRTV
;
A
#
# COMPACT_ATOMS: atom_id res chain seq x y z
N MET A 1 -27.35 11.68 -11.35
CA MET A 1 -26.52 11.36 -10.16
C MET A 1 -25.10 11.82 -10.50
N GLY A 2 -24.66 12.94 -9.94
CA GLY A 2 -23.35 13.53 -10.28
C GLY A 2 -22.24 12.53 -9.98
N ARG A 3 -21.46 12.18 -11.01
CA ARG A 3 -20.20 11.50 -10.86
C ARG A 3 -19.31 12.49 -10.12
N TRP A 4 -18.91 12.16 -8.90
CA TRP A 4 -17.87 12.92 -8.24
C TRP A 4 -16.61 12.66 -9.05
N ASP A 5 -16.19 13.64 -9.84
CA ASP A 5 -15.02 13.54 -10.70
C ASP A 5 -13.80 13.51 -9.80
N HIS A 6 -13.36 12.30 -9.47
CA HIS A 6 -12.10 12.05 -8.80
C HIS A 6 -11.07 11.67 -9.83
N GLU A 7 -10.02 12.46 -9.94
CA GLU A 7 -8.91 12.19 -10.83
C GLU A 7 -7.80 11.49 -10.07
N TYR A 8 -7.33 10.38 -10.64
CA TYR A 8 -6.14 9.68 -10.18
C TYR A 8 -5.41 9.13 -11.39
N ILE A 9 -4.11 8.90 -11.25
CA ILE A 9 -3.31 8.33 -12.33
C ILE A 9 -3.31 6.80 -12.15
N ASP A 10 -3.71 6.10 -13.22
CA ASP A 10 -3.71 4.65 -13.28
C ASP A 10 -2.57 4.16 -14.19
N VAL A 11 -1.63 3.41 -13.61
CA VAL A 11 -0.47 2.88 -14.31
C VAL A 11 -0.62 1.37 -14.46
N VAL A 12 -0.62 0.88 -15.69
CA VAL A 12 -0.59 -0.56 -15.98
C VAL A 12 0.82 -0.95 -16.38
N ASN A 13 1.49 -1.68 -15.50
CA ASN A 13 2.81 -2.24 -15.78
C ASN A 13 2.67 -3.65 -16.37
N TYR A 14 3.00 -3.82 -17.64
CA TYR A 14 3.01 -5.11 -18.31
C TYR A 14 4.35 -5.81 -18.06
N LYS A 15 4.32 -6.94 -17.38
CA LYS A 15 5.50 -7.78 -17.12
C LYS A 15 5.76 -8.67 -18.33
N ALA A 16 7.04 -8.87 -18.66
CA ALA A 16 7.47 -9.73 -19.77
C ALA A 16 6.95 -11.18 -19.65
N SER A 17 6.61 -11.64 -18.44
CA SER A 17 6.05 -12.96 -18.15
C SER A 17 4.53 -13.08 -18.37
N GLY A 18 3.88 -12.12 -19.05
CA GLY A 18 2.46 -12.18 -19.40
C GLY A 18 1.47 -11.70 -18.32
N GLY A 19 1.96 -11.08 -17.24
CA GLY A 19 1.13 -10.47 -16.20
C GLY A 19 1.02 -8.94 -16.36
N SER A 20 -0.07 -8.34 -15.87
CA SER A 20 -0.14 -6.89 -15.70
C SER A 20 -0.38 -6.52 -14.24
N GLU A 21 0.30 -5.49 -13.77
CA GLU A 21 0.13 -4.93 -12.42
C GLU A 21 -0.43 -3.52 -12.53
N ARG A 22 -1.59 -3.31 -11.88
CA ARG A 22 -2.27 -2.02 -11.81
C ARG A 22 -1.81 -1.25 -10.58
N LEU A 23 -1.27 -0.07 -10.78
CA LEU A 23 -0.87 0.87 -9.73
C LEU A 23 -1.73 2.12 -9.80
N ILE A 24 -2.17 2.58 -8.64
CA ILE A 24 -2.88 3.83 -8.46
C ILE A 24 -1.90 4.84 -7.88
N ILE A 25 -1.89 6.03 -8.48
CA ILE A 25 -1.22 7.20 -7.96
C ILE A 25 -2.28 8.26 -7.66
N ASP A 26 -2.36 8.65 -6.40
CA ASP A 26 -3.27 9.68 -5.92
C ASP A 26 -2.48 10.74 -5.15
N ILE A 27 -2.43 11.96 -5.69
CA ILE A 27 -1.56 13.03 -5.18
C ILE A 27 -2.09 13.67 -3.89
N ASP A 28 -3.39 13.55 -3.63
CA ASP A 28 -4.07 14.18 -2.50
C ASP A 28 -4.70 13.13 -1.56
N PHE A 29 -4.08 11.95 -1.50
CA PHE A 29 -4.63 10.78 -0.83
C PHE A 29 -5.06 11.05 0.62
N ARG A 30 -4.23 11.74 1.39
CA ARG A 30 -4.49 12.03 2.81
C ARG A 30 -5.77 12.85 3.01
N SER A 31 -6.04 13.82 2.13
CA SER A 31 -7.21 14.71 2.22
C SER A 31 -8.54 13.95 2.19
N HIS A 32 -8.56 12.76 1.57
CA HIS A 32 -9.75 11.91 1.50
C HIS A 32 -10.15 11.25 2.82
N PHE A 33 -9.37 11.44 3.88
CA PHE A 33 -9.66 10.89 5.21
C PHE A 33 -9.85 11.99 6.26
N GLU A 34 -9.78 13.26 5.91
CA GLU A 34 -10.04 14.34 6.86
C GLU A 34 -11.51 14.30 7.34
N ILE A 35 -11.71 14.42 8.65
CA ILE A 35 -13.04 14.43 9.27
C ILE A 35 -13.14 15.60 10.25
N ALA A 36 -14.34 16.15 10.40
CA ALA A 36 -14.58 17.13 11.45
C ALA A 36 -14.52 16.47 12.83
N ARG A 37 -13.95 17.19 13.81
CA ARG A 37 -13.84 16.74 15.20
C ARG A 37 -13.17 15.37 15.32
N ALA A 38 -12.05 15.20 14.62
CA ALA A 38 -11.22 14.03 14.84
C ALA A 38 -10.69 14.00 16.28
N VAL A 39 -10.56 12.80 16.81
CA VAL A 39 -9.86 12.58 18.09
C VAL A 39 -8.35 12.50 17.85
N GLU A 40 -7.55 12.77 18.87
CA GLU A 40 -6.09 12.85 18.74
C GLU A 40 -5.45 11.57 18.17
N SER A 41 -5.99 10.40 18.54
CA SER A 41 -5.51 9.11 18.00
C SER A 41 -5.79 8.96 16.50
N TYR A 42 -6.91 9.53 16.00
CA TYR A 42 -7.21 9.57 14.58
C TYR A 42 -6.28 10.52 13.84
N GLU A 43 -6.01 11.70 14.39
CA GLU A 43 -5.08 12.68 13.82
C GLU A 43 -3.65 12.13 13.71
N ARG A 44 -3.19 11.39 14.72
CA ARG A 44 -1.91 10.66 14.65
C ARG A 44 -1.89 9.60 13.56
N LEU A 45 -2.99 8.88 13.36
CA LEU A 45 -3.09 7.93 12.26
C LEU A 45 -3.11 8.63 10.89
N LEU A 46 -3.90 9.70 10.75
CA LEU A 46 -4.05 10.49 9.53
C LEU A 46 -2.72 11.11 9.10
N SER A 47 -1.96 11.69 10.04
CA SER A 47 -0.64 12.27 9.79
C SER A 47 0.41 11.22 9.38
N SER A 48 0.23 9.95 9.78
CA SER A 48 1.10 8.84 9.34
C SER A 48 0.82 8.36 7.91
N LEU A 49 -0.33 8.72 7.32
CA LEU A 49 -0.63 8.36 5.93
C LEU A 49 0.27 9.10 4.95
N PRO A 50 0.65 8.50 3.82
CA PRO A 50 1.34 9.22 2.76
C PRO A 50 0.44 10.31 2.17
N VAL A 51 1.01 11.49 1.87
CA VAL A 51 0.31 12.58 1.16
C VAL A 51 -0.04 12.11 -0.24
N VAL A 52 0.96 11.59 -0.96
CA VAL A 52 0.81 10.96 -2.27
C VAL A 52 0.79 9.44 -2.10
N TYR A 53 -0.31 8.80 -2.46
CA TYR A 53 -0.39 7.35 -2.50
C TYR A 53 0.18 6.83 -3.82
N VAL A 54 1.08 5.85 -3.74
CA VAL A 54 1.55 5.05 -4.88
C VAL A 54 1.48 3.58 -4.49
N GLY A 55 0.62 2.80 -5.16
CA GLY A 55 0.54 1.38 -4.87
C GLY A 55 -0.57 0.63 -5.57
N SER A 56 -0.60 -0.69 -5.37
CA SER A 56 -1.61 -1.56 -5.99
C SER A 56 -3.01 -1.35 -5.42
N THR A 57 -4.03 -1.74 -6.19
CA THR A 57 -5.43 -1.71 -5.74
C THR A 57 -5.65 -2.55 -4.47
N LYS A 58 -4.91 -3.66 -4.32
CA LYS A 58 -4.95 -4.53 -3.14
C LYS A 58 -4.45 -3.80 -1.89
N LYS A 59 -3.34 -3.05 -2.00
CA LYS A 59 -2.81 -2.25 -0.89
C LYS A 59 -3.78 -1.11 -0.56
N LEU A 60 -4.33 -0.44 -1.58
CA LEU A 60 -5.30 0.63 -1.40
C LEU A 60 -6.51 0.17 -0.59
N LYS A 61 -7.10 -0.99 -0.95
CA LYS A 61 -8.25 -1.56 -0.23
C LYS A 61 -8.00 -1.70 1.28
N LYS A 62 -6.79 -2.10 1.68
CA LYS A 62 -6.40 -2.22 3.10
C LYS A 62 -6.35 -0.86 3.78
N PHE A 63 -5.76 0.15 3.13
CA PHE A 63 -5.77 1.53 3.65
C PHE A 63 -7.20 2.04 3.84
N LEU A 64 -8.07 1.85 2.85
CA LEU A 64 -9.46 2.29 2.93
C LEU A 64 -10.19 1.63 4.11
N GLN A 65 -10.01 0.32 4.31
CA GLN A 65 -10.62 -0.40 5.44
C GLN A 65 -10.19 0.17 6.79
N VAL A 66 -8.88 0.24 7.03
CA VAL A 66 -8.30 0.73 8.29
C VAL A 66 -8.76 2.16 8.58
N MET A 67 -8.70 3.05 7.59
CA MET A 67 -9.06 4.46 7.79
C MET A 67 -10.56 4.67 8.03
N VAL A 68 -11.43 3.89 7.39
CA VAL A 68 -12.89 3.97 7.61
C VAL A 68 -13.25 3.47 9.02
N GLU A 69 -12.60 2.41 9.49
CA GLU A 69 -12.80 1.90 10.85
C GLU A 69 -12.31 2.88 11.92
N ALA A 70 -11.13 3.47 11.69
CA ALA A 70 -10.60 4.52 12.55
C ALA A 70 -11.50 5.77 12.56
N ALA A 71 -11.99 6.20 11.40
CA ALA A 71 -12.89 7.35 11.28
C ALA A 71 -14.21 7.07 12.00
N ARG A 72 -14.78 5.87 11.83
CA ARG A 72 -16.00 5.45 12.53
C ARG A 72 -15.80 5.47 14.05
N SER A 73 -14.66 4.98 14.53
CA SER A 73 -14.33 4.99 15.97
C SER A 73 -14.21 6.42 16.50
N SER A 74 -13.49 7.29 15.78
CA SER A 74 -13.34 8.71 16.12
C SER A 74 -14.68 9.45 16.18
N LEU A 75 -15.50 9.31 15.16
CA LEU A 75 -16.79 10.01 15.08
C LEU A 75 -17.78 9.50 16.13
N LYS A 76 -17.76 8.19 16.43
CA LYS A 76 -18.59 7.60 17.49
C LYS A 76 -18.29 8.19 18.86
N GLN A 77 -17.01 8.49 19.17
CA GLN A 77 -16.64 9.14 20.43
C GLN A 77 -17.22 10.56 20.56
N ASN A 78 -17.48 11.23 19.43
CA ASN A 78 -18.09 12.55 19.38
C ASN A 78 -19.61 12.51 19.07
N SER A 79 -20.25 11.35 19.18
CA SER A 79 -21.67 11.14 18.83
C SER A 79 -22.04 11.60 17.42
N MET A 80 -21.08 11.51 16.49
CA MET A 80 -21.27 11.87 15.08
C MET A 80 -21.42 10.61 14.22
N PRO A 81 -22.40 10.54 13.32
CA PRO A 81 -22.50 9.44 12.37
C PRO A 81 -21.43 9.55 11.28
N LEU A 82 -20.97 8.40 10.76
CA LEU A 82 -20.09 8.36 9.60
C LEU A 82 -20.87 8.81 8.36
N PRO A 83 -20.44 9.88 7.66
CA PRO A 83 -21.15 10.33 6.48
C PRO A 83 -21.02 9.33 5.32
N PRO A 84 -22.01 9.26 4.41
CA PRO A 84 -22.05 8.24 3.36
C PRO A 84 -20.86 8.30 2.40
N TRP A 85 -20.31 9.49 2.13
CA TRP A 85 -19.12 9.67 1.29
C TRP A 85 -17.81 9.24 1.98
N ARG A 86 -17.83 8.99 3.30
CA ARG A 86 -16.72 8.36 4.05
C ARG A 86 -16.94 6.87 4.28
N SER A 87 -17.99 6.28 3.69
CA SER A 87 -18.20 4.84 3.76
C SER A 87 -17.16 4.08 2.92
N LEU A 88 -16.83 2.86 3.33
CA LEU A 88 -15.91 2.00 2.59
C LEU A 88 -16.40 1.73 1.16
N ALA A 89 -17.71 1.53 0.98
CA ALA A 89 -18.30 1.29 -0.33
C ALA A 89 -18.12 2.48 -1.27
N TYR A 90 -18.36 3.70 -0.77
CA TYR A 90 -18.18 4.92 -1.56
C TYR A 90 -16.70 5.13 -1.91
N LEU A 91 -15.80 5.01 -0.93
CA LEU A 91 -14.36 5.14 -1.18
C LEU A 91 -13.87 4.06 -2.15
N GLN A 92 -14.30 2.80 -2.01
CA GLN A 92 -13.93 1.77 -2.98
C GLN A 92 -14.43 2.11 -4.38
N ALA A 93 -15.68 2.54 -4.53
CA ALA A 93 -16.21 2.96 -5.82
C ALA A 93 -15.41 4.12 -6.43
N LYS A 94 -14.97 5.08 -5.60
CA LYS A 94 -14.15 6.23 -6.02
C LYS A 94 -12.87 5.82 -6.77
N TRP A 95 -12.17 4.76 -6.34
CA TRP A 95 -10.95 4.26 -7.01
C TRP A 95 -11.14 3.01 -7.89
N HIS A 96 -12.29 2.33 -7.80
CA HIS A 96 -12.58 1.14 -8.60
C HIS A 96 -13.59 1.39 -9.74
N SER A 97 -14.15 2.59 -9.85
CA SER A 97 -15.07 2.94 -10.93
C SER A 97 -14.40 2.72 -12.29
N SER A 98 -15.16 2.15 -13.22
CA SER A 98 -14.75 1.99 -14.61
C SER A 98 -14.44 3.36 -15.21
N TYR A 99 -13.17 3.65 -15.43
CA TYR A 99 -12.71 4.85 -16.12
C TYR A 99 -12.41 4.51 -17.58
N GLU A 100 -12.87 5.35 -18.52
CA GLU A 100 -12.45 5.27 -19.91
C GLU A 100 -10.98 5.70 -19.99
N ARG A 101 -10.08 4.72 -20.12
CA ARG A 101 -8.67 5.04 -20.37
C ARG A 101 -8.57 5.77 -21.70
N GLN A 102 -8.13 7.03 -21.66
CA GLN A 102 -7.60 7.75 -22.80
C GLN A 102 -6.23 7.13 -23.17
N LEU A 103 -6.23 5.88 -23.65
CA LEU A 103 -5.08 5.31 -24.30
C LEU A 103 -4.98 6.01 -25.64
N ASN A 104 -4.05 6.96 -25.76
CA ASN A 104 -3.65 7.46 -27.07
C ASN A 104 -2.48 6.58 -27.55
N PRO A 105 -2.74 5.47 -28.28
CA PRO A 105 -1.69 4.56 -28.73
C PRO A 105 -0.64 5.26 -29.60
N ASP A 106 -0.99 6.40 -30.22
CA ASP A 106 -0.10 7.19 -31.06
C ASP A 106 0.91 8.02 -30.24
N LYS A 107 0.62 8.30 -28.95
CA LYS A 107 1.58 8.93 -28.03
C LYS A 107 2.59 7.95 -27.44
N LEU A 108 2.22 6.67 -27.28
CA LEU A 108 3.13 5.64 -26.75
C LEU A 108 4.31 5.36 -27.70
N LYS A 109 4.11 5.62 -29.02
CA LYS A 109 5.18 5.54 -30.03
C LYS A 109 6.11 6.77 -30.04
N ARG A 110 5.77 7.86 -29.35
CA ARG A 110 6.49 9.15 -29.45
C ARG A 110 7.42 9.47 -28.28
N THR A 111 7.58 8.59 -27.28
CA THR A 111 8.52 8.81 -26.16
C THR A 111 9.87 8.13 -26.33
N THR A 112 10.14 7.43 -27.43
CA THR A 112 11.51 7.26 -27.89
C THR A 112 11.93 8.58 -28.53
N SER A 113 12.26 9.56 -27.69
CA SER A 113 13.17 10.62 -28.11
C SER A 113 14.39 9.91 -28.70
N GLU A 114 14.59 10.00 -30.01
CA GLU A 114 15.75 9.44 -30.73
C GLU A 114 17.07 10.12 -30.31
N HIS A 115 17.06 10.87 -29.20
CA HIS A 115 18.24 11.42 -28.61
C HIS A 115 19.07 10.29 -28.00
N LYS A 116 20.04 9.80 -28.79
CA LYS A 116 20.94 8.69 -28.45
C LYS A 116 21.56 8.81 -27.05
N GLN A 117 21.81 10.03 -26.59
CA GLN A 117 22.36 10.30 -25.26
C GLN A 117 21.32 10.08 -24.15
N CYS A 118 20.06 10.48 -24.36
CA CYS A 118 19.00 10.33 -23.35
C CYS A 118 18.66 8.86 -23.07
N ILE A 119 18.72 8.01 -24.09
CA ILE A 119 18.54 6.55 -23.93
C ILE A 119 19.64 5.97 -23.04
N GLY A 120 20.90 6.40 -23.25
CA GLY A 120 22.03 6.00 -22.41
C GLY A 120 21.86 6.46 -20.95
N HIS A 121 21.47 7.72 -20.75
CA HIS A 121 21.20 8.27 -19.42
C HIS A 121 20.03 7.55 -18.73
N LEU A 122 18.93 7.29 -19.45
CA LEU A 122 17.77 6.57 -18.91
C LEU A 122 18.13 5.15 -18.50
N LYS A 123 18.88 4.41 -19.34
CA LYS A 123 19.36 3.06 -18.98
C LYS A 123 20.25 3.07 -17.74
N ARG A 124 21.15 4.06 -17.64
CA ARG A 124 22.01 4.23 -16.45
C ARG A 124 21.20 4.56 -15.20
N LEU A 125 20.22 5.46 -15.31
CA LEU A 125 19.32 5.82 -14.22
C LEU A 125 18.50 4.61 -13.76
N GLN A 126 17.91 3.86 -14.70
CA GLN A 126 17.15 2.65 -14.38
C GLN A 126 18.02 1.60 -13.68
N SER A 127 19.26 1.41 -14.11
CA SER A 127 20.22 0.51 -13.46
C SER A 127 20.54 0.95 -12.03
N LEU A 128 20.74 2.25 -11.80
CA LEU A 128 21.03 2.79 -10.47
C LEU A 128 19.83 2.58 -9.53
N VAL A 129 18.63 2.97 -9.96
CA VAL A 129 17.40 2.82 -9.17
C VAL A 129 17.10 1.34 -8.85
N GLN A 130 17.33 0.43 -9.79
CA GLN A 130 17.16 -1.01 -9.56
C GLN A 130 18.21 -1.57 -8.61
N SER A 131 19.46 -1.08 -8.68
CA SER A 131 20.53 -1.49 -7.76
C SER A 131 20.27 -1.01 -6.33
N GLU A 132 19.72 0.20 -6.16
CA GLU A 132 19.31 0.75 -4.86
C GLU A 132 18.17 -0.08 -4.22
N ALA A 133 17.24 -0.59 -5.03
CA ALA A 133 16.17 -1.47 -4.55
C ALA A 133 16.63 -2.89 -4.18
N GLU A 134 17.77 -3.36 -4.71
CA GLU A 134 18.36 -4.67 -4.40
C GLU A 134 19.29 -4.61 -3.18
N VAL A 135 20.05 -3.52 -2.99
CA VAL A 135 20.85 -3.33 -1.75
C VAL A 135 19.96 -3.19 -0.52
N ASP A 136 18.79 -2.55 -0.62
CA ASP A 136 17.84 -2.44 0.50
C ASP A 136 17.20 -3.80 0.88
N ARG A 137 17.21 -4.78 -0.04
CA ARG A 137 16.83 -6.17 0.25
C ARG A 137 17.94 -6.96 0.93
N LEU A 138 19.20 -6.70 0.59
CA LEU A 138 20.37 -7.35 1.17
C LEU A 138 20.74 -6.82 2.57
N LEU A 139 20.34 -5.60 2.90
CA LEU A 139 20.58 -5.00 4.22
C LEU A 139 19.55 -5.39 5.28
N LYS A 140 18.56 -6.26 4.97
CA LYS A 140 17.74 -6.88 6.01
C LYS A 140 18.60 -7.89 6.80
N PRO A 141 18.70 -7.76 8.13
CA PRO A 141 19.54 -8.63 8.93
C PRO A 141 19.06 -10.09 8.83
N ILE A 142 20.02 -10.99 8.56
CA ILE A 142 19.87 -12.43 8.65
C ILE A 142 19.54 -12.76 10.10
N ASN A 143 18.27 -13.01 10.42
CA ASN A 143 17.90 -13.60 11.70
C ASN A 143 18.02 -15.12 11.57
N SER A 144 19.23 -15.63 11.87
CA SER A 144 19.49 -17.07 12.00
C SER A 144 18.78 -17.59 13.24
N GLU A 145 17.83 -18.52 13.06
CA GLU A 145 17.36 -19.38 14.15
C GLU A 145 18.56 -20.09 14.80
N ASN A 146 18.64 -20.07 16.14
CA ASN A 146 19.04 -21.19 16.99
C ASN A 146 18.98 -20.76 18.46
N ASN A 147 17.92 -21.16 19.16
CA ASN A 147 17.96 -21.52 20.59
C ASN A 147 16.60 -22.06 21.06
N ARG A 148 16.29 -23.32 20.69
CA ARG A 148 15.30 -24.09 21.44
C ARG A 148 15.98 -24.69 22.67
N ARG A 149 15.82 -23.96 23.78
CA ARG A 149 15.68 -24.43 25.18
C ARG A 149 16.57 -25.59 25.63
N LEU A 150 17.64 -25.23 26.34
CA LEU A 150 18.10 -26.00 27.49
C LEU A 150 17.00 -25.96 28.58
N LYS A 151 16.57 -27.13 29.06
CA LYS A 151 15.82 -27.27 30.32
C LYS A 151 16.60 -28.24 31.20
N PHE A 152 17.19 -27.71 32.27
CA PHE A 152 17.96 -28.46 33.24
C PHE A 152 17.04 -29.04 34.33
N GLU A 153 17.44 -30.25 34.76
CA GLU A 153 17.01 -31.16 35.84
C GLU A 153 15.81 -30.86 36.75
N GLY A 154 14.98 -31.90 36.90
CA GLY A 154 14.38 -32.34 38.17
C GLY A 154 14.53 -33.85 38.26
N ARG A 155 15.44 -34.32 39.09
CA ARG A 155 15.94 -35.70 39.19
C ARG A 155 15.17 -36.45 40.30
N LYS A 156 15.15 -37.79 40.16
CA LYS A 156 15.04 -38.84 41.22
C LYS A 156 13.62 -39.14 41.73
N HIS A 157 13.20 -40.38 42.00
CA HIS A 157 13.79 -41.74 42.02
C HIS A 157 12.59 -42.72 41.95
N SER A 158 12.57 -43.66 41.01
CA SER A 158 12.93 -45.10 41.15
C SER A 158 11.75 -46.04 41.51
N PRO A 159 11.83 -47.32 41.06
CA PRO A 159 10.69 -48.16 40.70
C PRO A 159 10.35 -49.20 41.77
N ILE A 160 9.27 -49.95 41.60
CA ILE A 160 9.16 -51.41 41.82
C ILE A 160 7.81 -51.93 41.29
N ARG A 161 7.85 -53.20 40.89
CA ARG A 161 6.93 -54.01 40.09
C ARG A 161 5.99 -54.86 40.97
N THR A 162 5.03 -55.51 40.30
CA THR A 162 4.30 -56.76 40.65
C THR A 162 3.04 -56.56 41.51
N VAL A 163 1.92 -57.26 41.34
CA VAL A 163 1.45 -58.37 40.46
C VAL A 163 0.08 -57.97 39.92
#